data_AF-A0A101E9E3-F1
#
_entry.id   AF-A0A101E9E3-F1
#
_cell.length_a   1.000
_cell.length_b   1.000
_cell.length_c   1.000
_cell.angle_alpha   90.00
_cell.angle_beta   90.00
_cell.angle_gamma   90.00
#
_symmetry.space_group_name_H-M   'P 1'
#
loop_
_entity.id
_entity.type
_entity.pdbx_description
1 polymer ?
#
loop_
_entity_poly.entity_id
_entity_poly.type
_entity_poly.pdbx_seq_one_letter_code
_entity_poly.pdbx_strand_id
1 'polypeptide(L)' 'METGDNVLPKCIVCETTPRKGFKEGIFIGKKFLCFKCEKVIIGLKTSDKDYCYYFNKMKKVWFK' A
#
# COMPACT_ATOMS: atom_id res chain seq x y z
N MET A 1 3.86 21.05 -23.77
CA MET A 1 4.82 20.00 -23.37
C MET A 1 4.51 19.66 -21.92
N GLU A 2 3.55 18.78 -21.71
CA GLU A 2 3.03 18.41 -20.39
C GLU A 2 3.66 17.09 -19.96
N THR A 3 4.90 17.14 -19.48
CA THR A 3 5.50 15.98 -18.81
C THR A 3 5.08 16.05 -17.35
N GLY A 4 3.81 15.72 -17.09
CA GLY A 4 3.36 15.46 -15.73
C GLY A 4 4.13 14.25 -15.23
N ASP A 5 5.06 14.50 -14.30
CA ASP A 5 5.74 13.47 -13.52
C ASP A 5 4.68 12.63 -12.80
N ASN A 6 4.16 11.62 -13.50
CA ASN A 6 3.26 10.62 -12.98
C ASN A 6 4.06 9.67 -12.09
N VAL A 7 4.60 10.20 -10.99
CA VAL A 7 5.11 9.39 -9.88
C VAL A 7 3.91 8.79 -9.18
N LEU A 8 3.27 7.84 -9.85
CA LEU A 8 2.20 7.06 -9.28
C LEU A 8 2.79 6.34 -8.05
N PRO A 9 2.21 6.55 -6.86
CA PRO A 9 2.83 6.11 -5.64
C PRO A 9 2.83 4.58 -5.58
N LYS A 10 3.98 3.99 -5.23
CA LYS A 10 4.11 2.54 -5.08
C LYS A 10 3.47 2.12 -3.76
N CYS A 11 2.69 1.05 -3.79
CA CYS A 11 2.13 0.46 -2.58
C CYS A 11 3.27 -0.04 -1.66
N ILE A 12 3.24 0.26 -0.37
CA ILE A 12 4.24 -0.19 0.60
C ILE A 12 4.25 -1.70 0.81
N VAL A 13 3.12 -2.36 0.52
CA VAL A 13 2.95 -3.80 0.71
C VAL A 13 3.37 -4.58 -0.54
N CYS A 14 2.66 -4.38 -1.65
CA CYS A 14 2.88 -5.12 -2.90
C CYS A 14 3.88 -4.46 -3.85
N GLU A 15 4.43 -3.29 -3.48
CA GLU A 15 5.43 -2.53 -4.26
C GLU A 15 4.99 -2.20 -5.69
N THR A 16 3.69 -2.38 -5.96
CA THR A 16 3.07 -2.23 -7.26
C THR A 16 2.39 -0.87 -7.34
N THR A 17 2.47 -0.28 -8.52
CA THR A 17 1.81 0.96 -8.87
C THR A 17 0.43 0.65 -9.46
N PRO A 18 -0.69 1.10 -8.85
CA PRO A 18 -2.01 0.91 -9.43
C PRO A 18 -2.13 1.69 -10.75
N ARG A 19 -2.66 1.04 -11.80
CA ARG A 19 -2.86 1.65 -13.13
C ARG A 19 -3.80 2.86 -13.12
N LYS A 20 -4.70 2.94 -12.13
CA LYS A 20 -5.62 4.08 -11.91
C LYS A 20 -5.03 5.17 -10.97
N GLY A 21 -3.77 5.04 -10.57
CA GLY A 21 -3.06 6.00 -9.72
C GLY A 21 -3.62 6.16 -8.31
N PHE A 22 -3.54 7.39 -7.79
CA PHE A 22 -3.92 7.76 -6.42
C PHE A 22 -5.38 7.45 -6.06
N LYS A 23 -6.27 7.24 -7.05
CA LYS A 23 -7.70 6.97 -6.81
C LYS A 23 -7.99 5.57 -6.28
N GLU A 24 -7.05 4.62 -6.36
CA GLU A 24 -7.25 3.25 -5.84
C GLU A 24 -6.33 2.93 -4.66
N GLY A 25 -6.32 3.79 -3.65
CA GLY A 25 -5.61 3.53 -2.40
C GLY A 25 -5.72 4.66 -1.39
N ILE A 26 -5.02 4.49 -0.28
CA ILE A 26 -4.94 5.46 0.80
C ILE A 26 -3.48 5.80 1.11
N PHE A 27 -3.24 7.00 1.61
CA PHE A 27 -1.95 7.37 2.19
C PHE A 27 -1.96 7.14 3.69
N ILE A 28 -0.91 6.49 4.18
CA ILE A 28 -0.66 6.30 5.60
C ILE A 28 0.68 6.97 5.90
N GLY A 29 0.65 8.12 6.58
CA GLY A 29 1.82 8.96 6.80
C GLY A 29 2.44 9.47 5.50
N LYS A 30 3.63 8.97 5.14
CA LYS A 30 4.34 9.28 3.87
C LYS A 30 4.37 8.13 2.88
N LYS A 31 3.67 7.02 3.16
CA LYS A 31 3.64 5.82 2.32
C LYS A 31 2.25 5.63 1.74
N PHE A 32 2.18 5.02 0.57
CA PHE A 32 0.93 4.71 -0.10
C PHE A 32 0.58 3.23 0.09
N LEU A 33 -0.71 2.95 0.28
CA LEU A 33 -1.27 1.61 0.36
C LEU A 33 -2.36 1.50 -0.70
N CYS A 34 -2.25 0.55 -1.62
CA CYS A 34 -3.29 0.34 -2.63
C CYS A 34 -4.54 -0.33 -2.04
N PHE A 35 -5.69 -0.11 -2.66
CA PHE A 35 -6.99 -0.62 -2.23
C PHE A 35 -7.04 -2.15 -2.13
N LYS A 36 -6.31 -2.86 -3.00
CA LYS A 36 -6.19 -4.32 -2.91
C LYS A 36 -5.54 -4.76 -1.60
N CYS A 37 -4.41 -4.15 -1.24
CA CYS A 37 -3.71 -4.48 -0.01
C CYS A 37 -4.51 -4.03 1.22
N GLU A 38 -5.17 -2.88 1.17
CA GLU A 38 -6.08 -2.42 2.22
C GLU A 38 -7.21 -3.43 2.47
N LYS A 39 -7.92 -3.87 1.42
CA LYS A 39 -8.96 -4.91 1.53
C LYS A 39 -8.43 -6.21 2.13
N VAL A 40 -7.23 -6.63 1.74
CA VAL A 40 -6.61 -7.84 2.30
C VAL A 40 -6.29 -7.64 3.78
N ILE A 41 -5.75 -6.48 4.18
CA ILE A 41 -5.46 -6.16 5.58
C ILE A 41 -6.74 -6.14 6.43
N ILE A 42 -7.83 -5.55 5.92
CA ILE A 42 -9.12 -5.51 6.62
C ILE A 42 -9.73 -6.91 6.73
N GLY A 43 -9.58 -7.74 5.70
CA GLY A 43 -10.08 -9.13 5.68
C GLY A 43 -9.16 -10.14 6.39
N LEU A 44 -7.94 -9.73 6.75
CA LEU A 44 -6.93 -10.60 7.32
C LEU A 44 -7.27 -10.94 8.76
N LYS A 45 -7.29 -12.24 9.07
CA LYS A 45 -7.42 -12.73 10.44
C LYS A 45 -6.04 -12.91 11.05
N THR A 46 -5.94 -12.74 12.36
CA THR A 46 -4.68 -12.97 13.10
C THR A 46 -4.18 -14.41 13.02
N SER A 47 -5.06 -15.36 12.67
CA SER A 47 -4.72 -16.77 12.46
C SER A 47 -4.11 -17.06 11.07
N ASP A 48 -4.17 -16.13 10.13
CA ASP A 48 -3.61 -16.31 8.80
C ASP A 48 -2.10 -16.14 8.82
N LYS A 49 -1.39 -17.03 8.11
CA LYS A 49 0.08 -16.97 7.97
C LYS A 49 0.52 -15.68 7.30
N ASP A 50 -0.34 -15.13 6.44
CA ASP A 50 -0.13 -13.86 5.75
C ASP A 50 -0.20 -12.65 6.69
N TYR A 51 -0.84 -12.75 7.86
CA TYR A 51 -0.92 -11.63 8.81
C TYR A 51 0.45 -11.07 9.18
N CYS A 52 1.42 -11.96 9.45
CA CYS A 52 2.79 -11.58 9.75
C CYS A 52 3.45 -10.80 8.61
N TYR A 53 3.18 -11.16 7.35
CA TYR A 53 3.71 -10.47 6.18
C TYR A 53 3.19 -9.03 6.08
N TYR A 54 1.87 -8.86 6.11
CA TYR A 54 1.24 -7.54 6.01
C TYR A 54 1.58 -6.66 7.22
N PHE A 55 1.59 -7.24 8.43
CA PHE A 55 1.97 -6.54 9.65
C PHE A 55 3.42 -6.02 9.59
N ASN A 56 4.36 -6.83 9.12
CA ASN A 56 5.75 -6.42 8.99
C ASN A 56 5.94 -5.30 7.95
N LYS A 57 5.19 -5.34 6.84
CA LYS A 57 5.17 -4.25 5.86
C LYS A 57 4.55 -2.96 6.42
N MET A 58 3.47 -3.07 7.19
CA MET A 58 2.80 -1.93 7.82
C MET A 58 3.66 -1.29 8.91
N LYS A 59 4.46 -2.06 9.67
CA LYS A 59 5.46 -1.49 10.58
C LYS A 59 6.38 -0.49 9.88
N LYS A 60 6.84 -0.79 8.65
CA LYS A 60 7.72 0.12 7.88
C LYS A 60 7.06 1.46 7.50
N VAL A 61 5.75 1.61 7.67
CA VAL A 61 5.08 2.90 7.52
C VAL A 61 5.38 3.82 8.71
N TRP A 62 5.56 3.25 9.90
CA TRP A 62 5.77 3.97 11.15
C TRP A 62 7.26 4.16 11.48
N PHE A 63 8.13 3.28 11.00
CA PHE A 63 9.58 3.41 11.16
C PHE A 63 10.16 4.32 10.06
N LYS A 64 10.86 5.38 10.51
CA LYS A 64 11.41 6.48 9.71
C LYS A 64 12.69 6.09 8.97
#